data_AF-A0A168PXD2-F1
#
_entry.id   AF-A0A168PXD2-F1
#
_cell.length_a   1.000
_cell.length_b   1.000
_cell.length_c   1.000
_cell.angle_alpha   90.00
_cell.angle_beta   90.00
_cell.angle_gamma   90.00
#
_symmetry.space_group_name_H-M   'P 1'
#
loop_
_entity.id
_entity.type
_entity.pdbx_description
1 polymer ?
#
loop_
_entity_poly.entity_id
_entity_poly.type
_entity_poly.pdbx_seq_one_letter_code
_entity_poly.pdbx_strand_id
1 'polypeptide(L)'
;MKKRWVVIFTFILAIFMLIGISRLINSESDIWLSIDKHEWENYESFAGTGMYFFEENNKKYCLFMIYGSGVPVAGHYKSEVKIKSNQEIEIEIPHQFMDIKNTDQELQRYIIQLNQGNLIMDQKVYIASKVPRNYKYIIP
;
A
#
# COMPACT_ATOMS: atom_id res chain seq x y z
N MET A 1 31.36 -7.88 -44.43
CA MET A 1 30.64 -8.73 -43.45
C MET A 1 30.74 -8.22 -42.01
N LYS A 2 31.91 -7.87 -41.47
CA LYS A 2 32.09 -7.39 -40.07
C LYS A 2 31.15 -6.25 -39.64
N LYS A 3 30.96 -5.19 -40.45
CA LYS A 3 30.05 -4.07 -40.16
C LYS A 3 28.57 -4.49 -40.00
N ARG A 4 28.15 -5.53 -40.73
CA ARG A 4 26.77 -6.05 -40.73
C ARG A 4 26.47 -6.80 -39.41
N TRP A 5 27.47 -7.52 -38.89
CA TRP A 5 27.38 -8.18 -37.58
C TRP A 5 27.33 -7.20 -36.42
N VAL A 6 28.09 -6.09 -36.48
CA VAL A 6 28.05 -5.04 -35.45
C VAL A 6 26.66 -4.43 -35.36
N VAL A 7 26.03 -4.08 -36.50
CA VAL A 7 24.68 -3.51 -36.52
C VAL A 7 23.65 -4.47 -35.93
N ILE A 8 23.71 -5.76 -36.28
CA ILE A 8 22.81 -6.78 -35.73
C ILE A 8 23.00 -6.91 -34.21
N PHE A 9 24.24 -6.91 -33.72
CA PHE A 9 24.52 -7.01 -32.29
C PHE A 9 24.00 -5.79 -31.51
N THR A 10 24.19 -4.57 -32.03
CA THR A 10 23.64 -3.36 -31.42
C THR A 10 22.11 -3.38 -31.40
N PHE A 11 21.47 -3.91 -32.44
CA PHE A 11 20.01 -3.99 -32.50
C PHE A 11 19.45 -5.01 -31.49
N ILE A 12 20.09 -6.18 -31.37
CA ILE A 12 19.74 -7.19 -30.36
C ILE A 12 19.93 -6.62 -28.95
N LEU A 13 21.05 -5.93 -28.69
CA LEU A 13 21.31 -5.31 -27.39
C LEU A 13 20.25 -4.25 -27.03
N ALA A 14 19.85 -3.42 -27.99
CA ALA A 14 18.78 -2.45 -27.79
C ALA A 14 17.45 -3.11 -27.44
N ILE A 15 17.09 -4.21 -28.11
CA ILE A 15 15.89 -5.00 -27.80
C ILE A 15 15.96 -5.57 -26.37
N PHE A 16 17.10 -6.14 -25.96
CA PHE A 16 17.27 -6.64 -24.59
C PHE A 16 17.14 -5.54 -23.53
N MET A 17 17.69 -4.35 -23.79
CA MET A 17 17.54 -3.20 -22.88
C MET A 17 16.08 -2.75 -22.77
N LEU A 18 15.35 -2.68 -23.89
CA LEU A 18 13.92 -2.36 -23.90
C LEU A 18 13.08 -3.38 -23.13
N ILE A 19 13.36 -4.68 -23.28
CA ILE A 19 12.69 -5.74 -22.52
C ILE A 19 13.01 -5.63 -21.03
N GLY A 20 14.26 -5.33 -20.67
CA GLY A 20 14.67 -5.13 -19.28
C GLY A 20 13.97 -3.95 -18.62
N ILE A 21 13.92 -2.80 -19.30
CA ILE A 21 13.22 -1.59 -18.83
C ILE A 21 11.73 -1.85 -18.70
N SER A 22 11.11 -2.51 -19.68
CA SER A 22 9.67 -2.84 -19.63
C SER A 22 9.33 -3.77 -18.47
N ARG A 23 10.18 -4.76 -18.16
CA ARG A 23 10.01 -5.61 -16.96
C ARG A 23 10.19 -4.84 -15.66
N LEU A 24 11.10 -3.85 -15.63
CA LEU A 24 11.32 -3.01 -14.46
C LEU A 24 10.09 -2.12 -14.18
N ILE A 25 9.56 -1.47 -15.22
CA ILE A 25 8.37 -0.62 -15.15
C ILE A 25 7.11 -1.44 -14.77
N ASN A 26 7.00 -2.68 -15.24
CA ASN A 26 5.88 -3.57 -14.92
C ASN A 26 6.09 -4.41 -13.65
N SER A 27 7.13 -4.14 -12.85
CA SER A 27 7.42 -4.91 -11.63
C SER A 27 6.59 -4.46 -10.42
N GLU A 28 6.02 -3.26 -10.46
CA GLU A 28 5.08 -2.81 -9.44
C GLU A 28 3.68 -3.37 -9.73
N SER A 29 3.04 -3.96 -8.72
CA SER A 29 1.68 -4.49 -8.87
C SER A 29 0.69 -3.35 -9.08
N ASP A 30 -0.31 -3.56 -9.95
CA ASP A 30 -1.36 -2.57 -10.24
C ASP A 30 -2.07 -2.06 -8.97
N ILE A 31 -2.27 -2.95 -7.99
CA ILE A 31 -2.81 -2.56 -6.69
C ILE A 31 -1.91 -1.58 -5.96
N TRP A 32 -0.58 -1.76 -5.98
CA TRP A 32 0.33 -0.88 -5.28
C TRP A 32 0.30 0.53 -5.87
N LEU A 33 0.35 0.63 -7.20
CA LEU A 33 0.22 1.89 -7.92
C LEU A 33 -1.10 2.62 -7.62
N SER A 34 -2.14 1.87 -7.27
CA SER A 34 -3.47 2.43 -6.96
C SER A 34 -3.58 2.93 -5.52
N ILE A 35 -2.88 2.31 -4.57
CA ILE A 35 -3.06 2.58 -3.13
C ILE A 35 -1.96 3.44 -2.52
N ASP A 36 -0.77 3.45 -3.12
CA ASP A 36 0.40 4.16 -2.58
C ASP A 36 0.11 5.67 -2.46
N LYS A 37 0.60 6.27 -1.35
CA LYS A 37 0.52 7.71 -1.05
C LYS A 37 -0.91 8.27 -0.97
N HIS A 38 -1.92 7.43 -0.80
CA HIS A 38 -3.29 7.85 -0.55
C HIS A 38 -3.75 7.38 0.83
N GLU A 39 -4.46 8.27 1.54
CA GLU A 39 -5.20 7.91 2.74
C GLU A 39 -6.55 7.32 2.33
N TRP A 40 -6.92 6.21 2.95
CA TRP A 40 -8.15 5.48 2.71
C TRP A 40 -8.97 5.51 4.00
N GLU A 41 -10.17 6.07 3.94
CA GLU A 41 -10.97 6.39 5.13
C GLU A 41 -12.25 5.56 5.16
N ASN A 42 -12.61 5.08 6.34
CA ASN A 42 -13.90 4.51 6.67
C ASN A 42 -14.41 5.21 7.93
N TYR A 43 -15.34 6.16 7.77
CA TYR A 43 -15.98 6.89 8.87
C TYR A 43 -17.35 6.29 9.20
N GLU A 44 -17.56 5.99 10.47
CA GLU A 44 -18.86 5.68 11.05
C GLU A 44 -19.22 6.83 12.00
N SER A 45 -19.93 7.83 11.48
CA SER A 45 -20.35 9.03 12.21
C SER A 45 -19.15 9.89 12.69
N PHE A 46 -18.77 9.83 13.97
CA PHE A 46 -17.72 10.66 14.58
C PHE A 46 -16.40 9.91 14.82
N ALA A 47 -16.37 8.61 14.58
CA ALA A 47 -15.20 7.77 14.70
C ALA A 47 -14.98 7.01 13.40
N GLY A 48 -13.83 6.38 13.26
CA GLY A 48 -13.55 5.63 12.06
C GLY A 48 -12.20 4.97 12.08
N THR A 49 -11.86 4.38 10.95
CA THR A 49 -10.54 3.82 10.72
C THR A 49 -10.02 4.32 9.39
N GLY A 50 -8.71 4.36 9.25
CA GLY A 50 -8.10 4.65 7.98
C GLY A 50 -6.82 3.88 7.74
N MET A 51 -6.38 3.90 6.49
CA MET A 51 -5.17 3.23 6.06
C MET A 51 -4.36 4.18 5.19
N TYR A 52 -3.06 4.23 5.43
CA TYR A 52 -2.14 4.95 4.57
C TYR A 52 -0.99 4.03 4.15
N PHE A 53 -0.80 3.90 2.84
CA PHE A 53 0.21 3.02 2.26
C PHE A 53 1.45 3.80 1.83
N PHE A 54 2.62 3.25 2.13
CA PHE A 54 3.90 3.86 1.78
C PHE A 54 5.04 2.85 1.65
N GLU A 55 6.08 3.27 0.94
CA GLU A 55 7.33 2.53 0.84
C GLU A 55 8.43 3.19 1.68
N GLU A 56 9.14 2.40 2.46
CA GLU A 56 10.31 2.81 3.24
C GLU A 56 11.35 1.70 3.21
N ASN A 57 12.60 2.01 2.89
CA ASN A 57 13.70 1.04 2.82
C ASN A 57 13.38 -0.18 1.92
N ASN A 58 12.80 0.05 0.74
CA ASN A 58 12.35 -0.98 -0.22
C ASN A 58 11.34 -1.98 0.34
N LYS A 59 10.64 -1.61 1.43
CA LYS A 59 9.55 -2.38 2.03
C LYS A 59 8.27 -1.57 2.02
N LYS A 60 7.17 -2.27 1.78
CA LYS A 60 5.83 -1.68 1.68
C LYS A 60 5.14 -1.79 3.03
N TYR A 61 4.52 -0.71 3.47
CA TYR A 61 3.89 -0.60 4.77
C TYR A 61 2.48 -0.02 4.65
N CYS A 62 1.64 -0.42 5.59
CA CYS A 62 0.34 0.15 5.87
C CYS A 62 0.40 0.76 7.26
N LEU A 63 0.10 2.05 7.37
CA LEU A 63 -0.23 2.70 8.63
C LEU A 63 -1.73 2.60 8.81
N PHE A 64 -2.17 1.67 9.65
CA PHE A 64 -3.55 1.55 10.08
C PHE A 64 -3.82 2.57 11.18
N MET A 65 -4.88 3.36 11.03
CA MET A 65 -5.20 4.50 11.89
C MET A 65 -6.61 4.34 12.47
N ILE A 66 -6.78 4.80 13.69
CA ILE A 66 -8.07 4.91 14.35
C ILE A 66 -8.36 6.38 14.56
N TYR A 67 -9.53 6.81 14.11
CA TYR A 67 -10.04 8.16 14.31
C TYR A 67 -11.00 8.17 15.51
N GLY A 68 -10.78 9.10 16.43
CA GLY A 68 -11.68 9.34 17.57
C GLY A 68 -12.58 10.56 17.32
N SER A 69 -13.58 10.73 18.18
CA SER A 69 -14.50 11.88 18.11
C SER A 69 -13.75 13.22 18.20
N GLY A 70 -13.59 13.88 17.06
CA GLY A 70 -12.97 15.21 16.95
C GLY A 70 -11.44 15.25 17.01
N VAL A 71 -10.74 14.10 17.04
CA VAL A 71 -9.26 14.03 17.02
C VAL A 71 -8.75 13.37 15.74
N PRO A 72 -7.64 13.89 15.14
CA PRO A 72 -7.19 13.48 13.82
C PRO A 72 -6.70 12.02 13.78
N VAL A 73 -6.06 11.49 14.84
CA VAL A 73 -5.74 10.06 15.03
C VAL A 73 -5.66 9.76 16.53
N ALA A 74 -6.47 8.81 17.01
CA ALA A 74 -6.48 8.34 18.40
C ALA A 74 -5.49 7.18 18.65
N GLY A 75 -5.10 6.46 17.61
CA GLY A 75 -4.12 5.38 17.67
C GLY A 75 -3.71 4.93 16.27
N HIS A 76 -2.53 4.35 16.14
CA HIS A 76 -2.05 3.83 14.87
C HIS A 76 -1.20 2.57 15.05
N TYR A 77 -1.12 1.76 13.99
CA TYR A 77 -0.28 0.57 13.93
C TYR A 77 0.35 0.45 12.54
N LYS A 78 1.67 0.28 12.50
CA LYS A 78 2.42 0.08 11.26
C LYS A 78 2.58 -1.42 10.98
N SER A 79 2.10 -1.86 9.82
CA SER A 79 2.16 -3.25 9.37
C SER A 79 2.89 -3.36 8.04
N GLU A 80 3.67 -4.43 7.83
CA GLU A 80 4.28 -4.73 6.54
C GLU A 80 3.20 -5.26 5.57
N VAL A 81 3.21 -4.76 4.32
CA VAL A 81 2.24 -5.12 3.29
C VAL A 81 2.79 -6.24 2.44
N LYS A 82 2.05 -7.35 2.38
CA LYS A 82 2.34 -8.47 1.48
C LYS A 82 1.38 -8.41 0.29
N ILE A 83 1.89 -8.10 -0.89
CA ILE A 83 1.09 -8.14 -2.12
C ILE A 83 0.83 -9.60 -2.50
N LYS A 84 -0.45 -9.99 -2.59
CA LYS A 84 -0.87 -11.35 -2.97
C LYS A 84 -1.22 -11.44 -4.45
N SER A 85 -1.82 -10.39 -5.00
CA SER A 85 -2.19 -10.28 -6.41
C SER A 85 -2.31 -8.82 -6.86
N ASN A 86 -2.71 -8.57 -8.10
CA ASN A 86 -2.99 -7.22 -8.61
C ASN A 86 -4.24 -6.57 -8.01
N GLN A 87 -4.99 -7.28 -7.17
CA GLN A 87 -6.21 -6.78 -6.51
C GLN A 87 -6.26 -7.10 -5.02
N GLU A 88 -5.25 -7.79 -4.47
CA GLU A 88 -5.25 -8.21 -3.07
C GLU A 88 -3.91 -7.95 -2.39
N ILE A 89 -3.99 -7.39 -1.19
CA ILE A 89 -2.87 -7.28 -0.26
C ILE A 89 -3.25 -7.91 1.09
N GLU A 90 -2.23 -8.29 1.84
CA GLU A 90 -2.37 -8.82 3.20
C GLU A 90 -1.60 -7.90 4.16
N ILE A 91 -2.23 -7.61 5.30
CA ILE A 91 -1.62 -6.90 6.43
C ILE A 91 -1.92 -7.66 7.73
N GLU A 92 -1.10 -7.41 8.74
CA GLU A 92 -1.25 -7.95 10.09
C GLU A 92 -1.42 -6.79 11.08
N ILE A 93 -2.59 -6.69 11.72
CA ILE A 93 -2.90 -5.64 12.71
C ILE A 93 -3.51 -6.27 13.97
N PRO A 94 -3.43 -5.62 15.14
CA PRO A 94 -4.05 -6.12 16.36
C PRO A 94 -5.56 -6.34 16.20
N HIS A 95 -6.07 -7.48 16.70
CA HIS A 95 -7.52 -7.74 16.71
C HIS A 95 -8.29 -6.72 17.56
N GLN A 96 -7.67 -6.24 18.64
CA GLN A 96 -8.22 -5.23 19.53
C GLN A 96 -7.20 -4.12 19.75
N PHE A 97 -7.60 -2.89 19.45
CA PHE A 97 -6.83 -1.70 19.77
C PHE A 97 -7.15 -1.24 21.20
N MET A 98 -6.88 -2.09 22.19
CA MET A 98 -6.91 -1.69 23.60
C MET A 98 -5.49 -1.46 24.09
N ASP A 99 -5.17 -0.20 24.38
CA ASP A 99 -3.95 0.28 25.04
C ASP A 99 -2.63 -0.12 24.32
N ILE A 100 -2.04 0.83 23.59
CA ILE A 100 -0.81 0.71 22.78
C ILE A 100 0.45 0.39 23.65
N LYS A 101 0.28 0.14 24.94
CA LYS A 101 1.35 -0.12 25.91
C LYS A 101 1.69 -1.60 26.10
N ASN A 102 0.87 -2.53 25.58
CA ASN A 102 1.14 -3.97 25.68
C ASN A 102 1.60 -4.54 24.33
N THR A 103 2.85 -4.97 24.28
CA THR A 103 3.50 -5.62 23.12
C THR A 103 3.02 -7.04 22.82
N ASP A 104 2.16 -7.62 23.66
CA ASP A 104 1.67 -9.00 23.54
C ASP A 104 0.29 -9.10 22.85
N GLN A 105 -0.09 -8.10 22.04
CA GLN A 105 -1.35 -8.14 21.31
C GLN A 105 -1.31 -9.19 20.20
N GLU A 106 -2.33 -10.05 20.15
CA GLU A 106 -2.51 -11.02 19.08
C GLU A 106 -2.77 -10.30 17.75
N LEU A 107 -1.85 -10.47 16.79
CA LEU A 107 -1.98 -9.93 15.46
C LEU A 107 -2.90 -10.82 14.63
N GLN A 108 -3.92 -10.21 14.04
CA GLN A 108 -4.80 -10.86 13.09
C GLN A 108 -4.41 -10.47 11.66
N ARG A 109 -4.45 -11.46 10.78
CA ARG A 109 -4.27 -11.28 9.34
C ARG A 109 -5.56 -10.78 8.70
N TYR A 110 -5.45 -9.72 7.91
CA TYR A 110 -6.54 -9.18 7.11
C TYR A 110 -6.14 -9.18 5.63
N ILE A 111 -7.06 -9.63 4.80
CA ILE A 111 -6.98 -9.49 3.34
C ILE A 111 -7.75 -8.23 2.98
N ILE A 112 -7.09 -7.36 2.22
CA ILE A 112 -7.68 -6.14 1.69
C ILE A 112 -7.78 -6.29 0.18
N GLN A 113 -9.00 -6.13 -0.33
CA GLN A 113 -9.28 -6.24 -1.76
C GLN A 113 -9.51 -4.85 -2.37
N LEU A 114 -8.89 -4.58 -3.52
CA LEU A 114 -9.20 -3.42 -4.34
C LEU A 114 -10.36 -3.77 -5.28
N ASN A 115 -11.53 -3.19 -5.03
CA ASN A 115 -12.73 -3.43 -5.82
C ASN A 115 -13.38 -2.10 -6.22
N GLN A 116 -13.54 -1.87 -7.53
CA GLN A 116 -14.16 -0.67 -8.09
C GLN A 116 -13.57 0.65 -7.54
N GLY A 117 -12.26 0.67 -7.28
CA GLY A 117 -11.55 1.85 -6.75
C GLY A 117 -11.70 2.07 -5.24
N ASN A 118 -12.29 1.12 -4.51
CA ASN A 118 -12.36 1.15 -3.04
C ASN A 118 -11.58 -0.03 -2.44
N LEU A 119 -11.10 0.14 -1.22
CA LEU A 119 -10.51 -0.97 -0.45
C LEU A 119 -11.56 -1.61 0.44
N ILE A 120 -11.65 -2.94 0.37
CA ILE A 120 -12.58 -3.73 1.17
C ILE A 120 -11.77 -4.56 2.16
N MET A 121 -12.07 -4.41 3.45
CA MET A 121 -11.47 -5.18 4.54
C MET A 121 -12.56 -5.53 5.54
N ASP A 122 -12.78 -6.83 5.79
CA ASP A 122 -13.77 -7.32 6.77
C ASP A 122 -15.15 -6.64 6.65
N GLN A 123 -15.72 -6.67 5.44
CA GLN A 123 -17.00 -6.03 5.08
C GLN A 123 -17.03 -4.49 5.17
N LYS A 124 -15.96 -3.85 5.63
CA LYS A 124 -15.82 -2.39 5.63
C LYS A 124 -15.28 -1.90 4.30
N VAL A 125 -15.83 -0.78 3.84
CA VAL A 125 -15.42 -0.09 2.62
C VAL A 125 -14.63 1.15 2.99
N TYR A 126 -13.39 1.21 2.53
CA TYR A 126 -12.51 2.36 2.67
C TYR A 126 -12.45 3.09 1.33
N ILE A 127 -12.67 4.40 1.40
CA ILE A 127 -12.73 5.28 0.24
C ILE A 127 -11.50 6.18 0.29
N ALA A 128 -10.88 6.43 -0.86
CA ALA A 128 -9.77 7.36 -0.95
C ALA A 128 -10.19 8.75 -0.43
N SER A 129 -9.41 9.29 0.51
CA SER A 129 -9.64 10.62 1.06
C SER A 129 -9.52 11.66 -0.05
N LYS A 130 -10.45 12.63 -0.05
CA LYS A 130 -10.41 13.77 -0.97
C LYS A 130 -9.27 14.74 -0.64
N VAL A 131 -8.78 14.71 0.59
CA VAL A 131 -7.68 15.55 1.06
C VAL A 131 -6.48 14.63 1.26
N PRO A 132 -5.51 14.60 0.35
CA PRO A 132 -4.33 13.77 0.53
C PRO A 132 -3.56 14.24 1.77
N ARG A 133 -3.65 13.50 2.87
CA ARG A 133 -2.82 13.75 4.05
C ARG A 133 -1.56 12.92 3.94
N ASN A 134 -0.43 13.60 4.10
CA ASN A 134 0.86 12.92 4.15
C ASN A 134 1.03 12.34 5.55
N TYR A 135 1.38 11.05 5.67
CA TYR A 135 1.57 10.38 6.97
C TYR A 135 2.55 11.09 7.91
N LYS A 136 3.49 11.87 7.37
CA LYS A 136 4.40 12.71 8.16
C LYS A 136 3.69 13.77 9.01
N TYR A 137 2.45 14.11 8.66
CA TYR A 137 1.60 15.02 9.44
C TYR A 137 0.57 14.29 10.30
N ILE A 138 0.51 12.96 10.19
CA ILE A 138 -0.44 12.10 10.92
C ILE A 138 0.19 11.60 12.23
N ILE A 139 1.51 11.41 12.25
CA ILE A 139 2.27 10.98 13.43
C ILE A 139 3.01 12.22 13.99
N PRO A 140 2.68 12.70 15.21
CA PRO A 140 3.38 13.80 15.87
C PRO A 140 4.80 13.41 16.32
#